data_AF-A0A669DGJ3-F1
#
_entry.id   AF-A0A669DGJ3-F1
#
_cell.length_a   1.000
_cell.length_b   1.000
_cell.length_c   1.000
_cell.angle_alpha   90.00
_cell.angle_beta   90.00
_cell.angle_gamma   90.00
#
_symmetry.space_group_name_H-M   'P 1'
#
loop_
_entity.id
_entity.type
_entity.pdbx_description
1 polymer ?
#
loop_
_entity_poly.entity_id
_entity_poly.type
_entity_poly.pdbx_seq_one_letter_code
_entity_poly.pdbx_strand_id
1 'polypeptide(L)'
;MAKTVIAVDRRTGWDGHGADTPPSCQSAFNGSLSSSYKEKMKEISVLSLICSCLYPETRKNIMGDYEDMDIKPINKRASGQAFEVILKPTSPVSDVAHCITSPPKRDISLEDIQKKLEAAEDRRRSQEAQVLRTLAEKREHERDVLMKALEENSNFSRMAEEKLQMKMEQIEENRMAYLAAMMERLQEKEKHAQEVRRNKELREALTA
;
A
#
# COMPACT_ATOMS: atom_id res chain seq x y z
N MET A 1 -18.40 -5.92 -37.73
CA MET A 1 -17.47 -5.94 -38.87
C MET A 1 -16.48 -7.08 -38.67
N ALA A 2 -16.67 -8.22 -39.32
CA ALA A 2 -15.63 -9.26 -39.39
C ALA A 2 -14.93 -9.11 -40.74
N LYS A 3 -13.89 -8.27 -40.78
CA LYS A 3 -12.97 -8.22 -41.93
C LYS A 3 -11.99 -9.36 -41.73
N THR A 4 -12.27 -10.51 -42.31
CA THR A 4 -11.32 -11.63 -42.28
C THR A 4 -10.32 -11.42 -43.40
N VAL A 5 -9.20 -10.79 -43.08
CA VAL A 5 -8.03 -10.79 -43.96
C VAL A 5 -7.42 -12.17 -43.90
N ILE A 6 -7.63 -12.98 -44.94
CA ILE A 6 -6.98 -14.28 -45.07
C ILE A 6 -5.56 -14.03 -45.61
N ALA A 7 -4.60 -13.94 -44.70
CA ALA A 7 -3.18 -13.97 -45.04
C ALA A 7 -2.69 -15.42 -44.95
N VAL A 8 -2.25 -15.99 -46.07
CA VAL A 8 -1.54 -17.28 -46.06
C VAL A 8 -0.07 -16.99 -45.80
N ASP A 9 0.28 -16.84 -44.52
CA ASP A 9 1.66 -16.71 -44.08
C ASP A 9 2.30 -18.11 -43.94
N ARG A 10 3.47 -18.30 -44.53
CA ARG A 10 4.29 -19.49 -44.37
C ARG A 10 5.65 -19.10 -43.78
N ARG A 11 5.65 -18.37 -42.66
CA ARG A 11 6.76 -18.31 -41.68
C ARG A 11 6.43 -17.51 -40.41
N THR A 12 5.94 -18.18 -39.37
CA THR A 12 6.16 -17.72 -37.99
C THR A 12 7.45 -18.33 -37.45
N GLY A 13 8.35 -17.48 -36.95
CA GLY A 13 9.56 -17.89 -36.27
C GLY A 13 10.57 -16.77 -36.13
N TRP A 14 10.31 -15.82 -35.23
CA TRP A 14 11.35 -15.03 -34.58
C TRP A 14 11.26 -15.35 -33.09
N ASP A 15 12.35 -15.87 -32.52
CA ASP A 15 12.82 -15.48 -31.20
C ASP A 15 14.33 -15.71 -31.14
N GLY A 16 15.04 -14.70 -30.65
CA GLY A 16 16.49 -14.66 -30.55
C GLY A 16 16.99 -15.03 -29.16
N HIS A 17 18.27 -15.42 -29.15
CA HIS A 17 19.22 -15.47 -28.04
C HIS A 17 18.97 -16.43 -26.86
N GLY A 18 19.86 -17.42 -26.74
CA GLY A 18 20.25 -17.97 -25.44
C GLY A 18 20.69 -19.42 -25.46
N ALA A 19 22.02 -19.62 -25.43
CA ALA A 19 22.73 -20.77 -24.88
C ALA A 19 22.88 -22.09 -25.69
N ASP A 20 24.12 -22.57 -25.61
CA ASP A 20 24.59 -23.96 -25.64
C ASP A 20 24.85 -24.68 -26.98
N THR A 21 26.15 -24.87 -27.21
CA THR A 21 26.81 -25.79 -28.13
C THR A 21 26.23 -27.21 -28.11
N PRO A 22 25.96 -27.84 -29.27
CA PRO A 22 25.66 -29.27 -29.33
C PRO A 22 26.90 -30.09 -29.73
N PRO A 23 27.07 -31.33 -29.21
CA PRO A 23 28.06 -32.26 -29.71
C PRO A 23 27.55 -32.96 -30.98
N SER A 24 28.52 -33.37 -31.79
CA SER A 24 28.40 -34.15 -33.01
C SER A 24 27.62 -35.46 -32.84
N CYS A 25 26.77 -35.80 -33.80
CA CYS A 25 26.64 -37.15 -34.35
C CYS A 25 25.94 -37.11 -35.71
N GLN A 26 26.68 -37.50 -36.75
CA GLN A 26 26.19 -37.79 -38.09
C GLN A 26 25.37 -39.09 -38.09
N SER A 27 24.30 -39.17 -38.87
CA SER A 27 24.13 -40.19 -39.92
C SER A 27 22.72 -40.27 -40.51
N ALA A 28 22.71 -40.64 -41.80
CA ALA A 28 21.66 -41.37 -42.54
C ALA A 28 20.44 -40.60 -43.07
N PHE A 29 20.65 -40.10 -44.29
CA PHE A 29 19.67 -39.91 -45.34
C PHE A 29 19.07 -41.27 -45.79
N ASN A 30 17.77 -41.26 -46.12
CA ASN A 30 17.02 -42.23 -46.95
C ASN A 30 16.60 -43.61 -46.42
N GLY A 31 15.27 -43.79 -46.36
CA GLY A 31 14.59 -44.83 -47.15
C GLY A 31 13.78 -45.88 -46.37
N SER A 32 12.45 -45.82 -46.55
CA SER A 32 11.54 -46.96 -46.81
C SER A 32 10.17 -46.75 -46.15
N LEU A 33 9.25 -46.09 -46.88
CA LEU A 33 7.83 -46.24 -46.59
C LEU A 33 7.40 -47.59 -47.15
N SER A 34 7.01 -48.53 -46.28
CA SER A 34 6.70 -49.91 -46.68
C SER A 34 5.62 -49.96 -47.77
N SER A 35 5.76 -50.89 -48.72
CA SER A 35 4.77 -51.09 -49.81
C SER A 35 3.35 -51.28 -49.25
N SER A 36 3.23 -51.96 -48.10
CA SER A 36 1.97 -52.16 -47.38
C SER A 36 1.34 -50.87 -46.83
N TYR A 37 2.13 -49.87 -46.45
CA TYR A 37 1.61 -48.56 -46.03
C TYR A 37 1.06 -47.77 -47.21
N LYS A 38 1.74 -47.84 -48.37
CA LYS A 38 1.32 -47.15 -49.60
C LYS A 38 0.00 -47.72 -50.16
N GLU A 39 -0.24 -49.01 -49.96
CA GLU A 39 -1.46 -49.70 -50.38
C GLU A 39 -2.63 -49.43 -49.43
N LYS A 40 -2.40 -49.46 -48.11
CA LYS A 40 -3.41 -49.03 -47.11
C LYS A 40 -3.80 -47.55 -47.21
N MET A 41 -2.88 -46.69 -47.66
CA MET A 41 -3.16 -45.28 -47.90
C MET A 41 -4.09 -45.02 -49.10
N LYS A 42 -4.25 -45.99 -50.02
CA LYS A 42 -5.22 -45.89 -51.12
C LYS A 42 -6.65 -46.23 -50.69
N GLU A 43 -6.82 -46.96 -49.59
CA GLU A 43 -8.13 -47.35 -49.06
C GLU A 43 -8.77 -46.27 -48.17
N ILE A 44 -7.99 -45.26 -47.75
CA ILE A 44 -8.51 -44.10 -47.02
C ILE A 44 -9.07 -43.09 -48.03
N SER A 45 -10.38 -43.19 -48.29
CA SER A 45 -11.18 -42.42 -49.27
C SER A 45 -10.97 -40.89 -49.30
N VAL A 46 -10.31 -40.30 -48.31
CA VAL A 46 -10.13 -38.85 -48.15
C VAL A 46 -8.71 -38.35 -48.46
N LEU A 47 -7.74 -39.23 -48.68
CA LEU A 47 -6.38 -38.82 -49.06
C LEU A 47 -6.25 -38.32 -50.51
N SER A 48 -7.21 -38.65 -51.38
CA SER A 48 -7.32 -38.12 -52.74
C SER A 48 -7.62 -36.61 -52.79
N LEU A 49 -8.11 -36.05 -51.68
CA LEU A 49 -8.50 -34.64 -51.59
C LEU A 49 -7.38 -33.74 -51.07
N ILE A 50 -6.43 -34.27 -50.30
CA ILE A 50 -5.48 -33.47 -49.52
C ILE A 50 -4.05 -33.53 -50.09
N CYS A 51 -3.70 -34.54 -50.89
CA CYS A 51 -2.35 -34.71 -51.41
C CYS A 51 -2.30 -34.90 -52.93
N SER A 52 -1.98 -33.82 -53.66
CA SER A 52 -1.76 -33.82 -55.11
C SER A 52 -0.56 -34.68 -55.56
N CYS A 53 0.23 -35.19 -54.63
CA CYS A 53 1.43 -35.99 -54.89
C CYS A 53 1.14 -37.48 -55.13
N LEU A 54 -0.09 -37.96 -54.85
CA LEU A 54 -0.48 -39.38 -55.03
C LEU A 54 -1.39 -39.64 -56.24
N TYR A 55 -1.89 -38.59 -56.90
CA TYR A 55 -2.67 -38.71 -58.13
C TYR A 55 -2.45 -37.44 -58.97
N PRO A 56 -1.60 -37.44 -60.01
CA PRO A 56 -1.37 -36.28 -60.85
C PRO A 56 -2.51 -36.12 -61.87
N GLU A 57 -3.75 -35.98 -61.41
CA GLU A 57 -4.82 -35.49 -62.28
C GLU A 57 -4.77 -33.96 -62.25
N THR A 58 -4.44 -33.41 -63.40
CA THR A 58 -4.40 -31.99 -63.66
C THR A 58 -5.83 -31.45 -63.54
N ARG A 59 -6.23 -30.99 -62.35
CA ARG A 59 -7.41 -30.12 -62.21
C ARG A 59 -7.06 -28.74 -62.76
N LYS A 60 -6.97 -28.68 -64.09
CA LYS A 60 -6.96 -27.46 -64.88
C LYS A 60 -8.28 -26.74 -64.59
N ASN A 61 -8.18 -25.48 -64.20
CA ASN A 61 -9.26 -24.49 -64.15
C ASN A 61 -10.52 -24.90 -63.36
N ILE A 62 -10.48 -24.69 -62.04
CA ILE A 62 -11.68 -24.27 -61.30
C ILE A 62 -11.73 -22.73 -61.40
N MET A 63 -11.98 -22.23 -62.60
CA MET A 63 -12.63 -20.92 -62.79
C MET A 63 -14.04 -21.25 -63.24
N GLY A 64 -14.87 -21.65 -62.27
CA GLY A 64 -16.32 -21.66 -62.47
C GLY A 64 -16.81 -20.24 -62.28
N ASP A 65 -17.60 -19.74 -63.24
CA ASP A 65 -18.43 -18.56 -63.07
C ASP A 65 -19.29 -18.73 -61.82
N TYR A 66 -18.92 -18.04 -60.76
CA TYR A 66 -19.77 -17.77 -59.61
C TYR A 66 -20.07 -16.27 -59.66
N GLU A 67 -21.24 -15.90 -60.15
CA GLU A 67 -21.67 -14.49 -60.33
C GLU A 67 -21.81 -13.67 -59.03
N ASP A 68 -21.32 -14.16 -57.88
CA ASP A 68 -21.46 -13.55 -56.54
C ASP A 68 -20.12 -13.44 -55.78
N MET A 69 -18.97 -13.57 -56.45
CA MET A 69 -17.64 -13.40 -55.82
C MET A 69 -16.80 -12.33 -56.51
N ASP A 70 -16.61 -11.20 -55.84
CA ASP A 70 -15.81 -10.09 -56.34
C ASP A 70 -14.43 -10.09 -55.65
N ILE A 71 -13.36 -10.23 -56.42
CA ILE A 71 -11.99 -10.35 -55.88
C ILE A 71 -11.17 -9.11 -56.26
N LYS A 72 -10.81 -8.29 -55.25
CA LYS A 72 -10.00 -7.09 -55.44
C LYS A 72 -8.54 -7.35 -55.02
N PRO A 73 -7.57 -7.29 -55.95
CA PRO A 73 -6.16 -7.42 -55.60
C PRO A 73 -5.71 -6.28 -54.68
N ILE A 74 -5.04 -6.60 -53.56
CA ILE A 74 -4.51 -5.60 -52.61
C ILE A 74 -3.03 -5.36 -52.87
N ASN A 75 -2.20 -6.42 -52.78
CA ASN A 75 -0.75 -6.30 -52.96
C ASN A 75 -0.15 -7.64 -53.39
N LYS A 76 0.90 -7.58 -54.22
CA LYS A 76 1.74 -8.72 -54.56
C LYS A 76 3.18 -8.42 -54.15
N ARG A 77 3.74 -9.27 -53.29
CA ARG A 77 5.15 -9.24 -52.88
C ARG A 77 5.83 -10.56 -53.30
N ALA A 78 7.16 -10.59 -53.36
CA ALA A 78 7.92 -11.81 -53.61
C ALA A 78 7.57 -12.97 -52.66
N SER A 79 7.07 -12.66 -51.45
CA SER A 79 6.66 -13.65 -50.44
C SER A 79 5.20 -14.13 -50.58
N GLY A 80 4.38 -13.54 -51.44
CA GLY A 80 2.97 -13.93 -51.60
C GLY A 80 2.07 -12.86 -52.21
N GLN A 81 0.80 -13.20 -52.39
CA GLN A 81 -0.22 -12.31 -52.94
C GLN A 81 -1.39 -12.20 -51.97
N ALA A 82 -1.89 -10.97 -51.78
CA ALA A 82 -3.06 -10.68 -50.95
C ALA A 82 -4.18 -10.09 -51.82
N PHE A 83 -5.39 -10.57 -51.60
CA PHE A 83 -6.61 -10.11 -52.26
C PHE A 83 -7.76 -10.05 -51.27
N GLU A 84 -8.67 -9.12 -51.49
CA GLU A 84 -9.94 -9.03 -50.79
C GLU A 84 -10.97 -9.83 -51.58
N VAL A 85 -11.73 -10.70 -50.90
CA VAL A 85 -12.86 -11.42 -51.50
C VAL A 85 -14.13 -10.86 -50.89
N ILE A 86 -14.97 -10.27 -51.72
CA ILE A 86 -16.29 -9.74 -51.35
C ILE A 86 -17.33 -10.71 -51.89
N LEU A 87 -17.95 -11.46 -50.98
CA LEU A 87 -19.01 -12.41 -51.31
C LEU A 87 -20.39 -11.74 -51.43
N LYS A 88 -20.57 -10.54 -50.83
CA LYS A 88 -21.76 -9.70 -50.94
C LYS A 88 -21.35 -8.23 -50.80
N PRO A 89 -21.76 -7.33 -51.70
CA PRO A 89 -21.55 -5.91 -51.51
C PRO A 89 -22.26 -5.45 -50.23
N THR A 90 -21.55 -4.67 -49.40
CA THR A 90 -22.09 -4.18 -48.13
C THR A 90 -23.39 -3.42 -48.38
N SER A 91 -24.51 -3.87 -47.80
CA SER A 91 -25.80 -3.16 -47.88
C SER A 91 -25.63 -1.74 -47.33
N PRO A 92 -26.16 -0.69 -47.98
CA PRO A 92 -25.91 0.72 -47.64
C PRO A 92 -26.56 1.19 -46.32
N VAL A 93 -27.05 0.27 -45.47
CA VAL A 93 -27.73 0.58 -44.22
C VAL A 93 -27.17 -0.29 -43.09
N SER A 94 -25.98 0.06 -42.62
CA SER A 94 -25.58 -0.04 -41.21
C SER A 94 -24.11 0.34 -41.08
N ASP A 95 -23.84 1.64 -41.14
CA ASP A 95 -22.54 2.19 -40.79
C ASP A 95 -22.40 2.12 -39.25
N VAL A 96 -21.49 1.28 -38.78
CA VAL A 96 -20.79 1.34 -37.48
C VAL A 96 -21.55 1.99 -36.31
N ALA A 97 -22.71 1.44 -35.93
CA ALA A 97 -23.45 1.91 -34.75
C ALA A 97 -23.29 1.01 -33.51
N HIS A 98 -22.24 0.19 -33.45
CA HIS A 98 -21.93 -0.62 -32.26
C HIS A 98 -20.48 -0.42 -31.81
N CYS A 99 -20.10 0.84 -31.61
CA CYS A 99 -19.05 1.15 -30.64
C CYS A 99 -19.78 1.44 -29.32
N ILE A 100 -19.64 0.53 -28.36
CA ILE A 100 -20.05 0.75 -26.97
C ILE A 100 -19.48 2.11 -26.56
N THR A 101 -20.37 2.99 -26.12
CA THR A 101 -20.12 4.37 -25.73
C THR A 101 -19.11 4.45 -24.58
N SER A 102 -17.82 4.27 -24.85
CA SER A 102 -16.79 4.92 -24.07
C SER A 102 -16.68 6.34 -24.60
N PRO A 103 -16.88 7.39 -23.78
CA PRO A 103 -16.61 8.76 -24.19
C PRO A 103 -15.23 8.84 -24.85
N PRO A 104 -15.01 9.71 -25.87
CA PRO A 104 -13.72 9.87 -26.48
C PRO A 104 -12.67 10.05 -25.38
N LYS A 105 -11.70 9.15 -25.29
CA LYS A 105 -10.60 9.29 -24.34
C LYS A 105 -9.95 10.63 -24.67
N ARG A 106 -10.11 11.62 -23.79
CA ARG A 106 -9.27 12.81 -23.84
C ARG A 106 -7.83 12.31 -23.72
N ASP A 107 -6.95 12.77 -24.59
CA ASP A 107 -5.54 12.43 -24.51
C ASP A 107 -5.02 12.91 -23.15
N ILE A 108 -4.69 11.97 -22.27
CA ILE A 108 -4.16 12.25 -20.93
C ILE A 108 -2.76 12.82 -21.15
N SER A 109 -2.54 14.07 -20.75
CA SER A 109 -1.24 14.72 -20.87
C SER A 109 -0.23 14.08 -19.91
N LEU A 110 1.07 14.24 -20.18
CA LEU A 110 2.13 13.78 -19.28
C LEU A 110 1.97 14.37 -17.86
N GLU A 111 1.56 15.63 -17.77
CA GLU A 111 1.25 16.35 -16.53
C GLU A 111 0.14 15.64 -15.73
N ASP A 112 -0.94 15.21 -16.39
CA ASP A 112 -2.06 14.51 -15.74
C ASP A 112 -1.66 13.14 -15.22
N ILE A 113 -0.73 12.44 -15.89
CA ILE A 113 -0.17 11.17 -15.42
C ILE A 113 0.68 11.41 -14.18
N GLN A 114 1.60 12.37 -14.23
CA GLN A 114 2.48 12.72 -13.11
C GLN A 114 1.66 13.12 -11.88
N LYS A 115 0.66 13.98 -12.05
CA LYS A 115 -0.23 14.40 -10.97
C LYS A 115 -0.99 13.24 -10.32
N LYS A 116 -1.41 12.23 -11.10
CA LYS A 116 -2.06 11.02 -10.57
C LYS A 116 -1.09 10.14 -9.78
N LEU A 117 0.16 10.03 -10.23
CA LEU A 117 1.21 9.29 -9.53
C LEU A 117 1.57 9.97 -8.20
N GLU A 118 1.76 11.29 -8.23
CA GLU A 118 2.02 12.12 -7.05
C GLU A 118 0.88 12.01 -6.04
N ALA A 119 -0.38 12.15 -6.47
CA ALA A 119 -1.52 11.99 -5.57
C ALA A 119 -1.61 10.58 -4.94
N ALA A 120 -1.15 9.54 -5.64
CA ALA A 120 -1.07 8.19 -5.08
C ALA A 120 0.09 8.05 -4.09
N GLU A 121 1.20 8.74 -4.33
CA GLU A 121 2.32 8.81 -3.40
C GLU A 121 1.99 9.57 -2.13
N ASP A 122 1.31 10.72 -2.24
CA ASP A 122 0.85 11.50 -1.09
C ASP A 122 -0.10 10.70 -0.21
N ARG A 123 -0.99 9.89 -0.81
CA ARG A 123 -1.84 8.98 -0.02
C ARG A 123 -1.03 7.93 0.74
N ARG A 124 0.02 7.36 0.15
CA ARG A 124 0.94 6.44 0.87
C ARG A 124 1.67 7.16 1.99
N ARG A 125 2.30 8.30 1.70
CA ARG A 125 3.02 9.11 2.68
C ARG A 125 2.12 9.56 3.82
N SER A 126 0.86 9.93 3.54
CA SER A 126 -0.12 10.32 4.54
C SER A 126 -0.48 9.17 5.48
N GLN A 127 -0.70 7.96 4.94
CA GLN A 127 -0.96 6.76 5.74
C GLN A 127 0.25 6.41 6.62
N GLU A 128 1.45 6.42 6.05
CA GLU A 128 2.69 6.19 6.79
C GLU A 128 2.88 7.22 7.91
N ALA A 129 2.70 8.51 7.61
CA ALA A 129 2.78 9.58 8.60
C ALA A 129 1.75 9.41 9.73
N GLN A 130 0.52 8.97 9.42
CA GLN A 130 -0.49 8.71 10.44
C GLN A 130 -0.10 7.56 11.36
N VAL A 131 0.47 6.48 10.81
CA VAL A 131 0.97 5.36 11.61
C VAL A 131 2.14 5.82 12.49
N LEU A 132 3.09 6.57 11.94
CA LEU A 132 4.22 7.11 12.70
C LEU A 132 3.78 8.04 13.83
N ARG A 133 2.79 8.92 13.59
CA ARG A 133 2.21 9.77 14.65
C ARG A 133 1.60 8.93 15.77
N THR A 134 0.79 7.94 15.44
CA THR A 134 0.17 7.05 16.43
C THR A 134 1.21 6.29 17.25
N LEU A 135 2.31 5.86 16.62
CA LEU A 135 3.43 5.22 17.32
C LEU A 135 4.16 6.20 18.24
N ALA A 136 4.41 7.44 17.78
CA ALA A 136 5.04 8.47 18.58
C ALA A 136 4.18 8.85 19.81
N GLU A 137 2.87 9.01 19.64
CA GLU A 137 1.91 9.26 20.72
C GLU A 137 1.94 8.13 21.76
N LYS A 138 2.00 6.86 21.34
CA LYS A 138 2.14 5.73 22.27
C LYS A 138 3.46 5.77 23.06
N ARG A 139 4.57 6.09 22.40
CA ARG A 139 5.88 6.23 23.05
C ARG A 139 5.93 7.40 24.03
N GLU A 140 5.26 8.50 23.71
CA GLU A 140 5.09 9.63 24.62
C GLU A 140 4.26 9.24 25.83
N HIS A 141 3.11 8.59 25.63
CA HIS A 141 2.27 8.12 26.72
C HIS A 141 3.02 7.15 27.66
N GLU A 142 3.82 6.23 27.12
CA GLU A 142 4.67 5.33 27.93
C GLU A 142 5.66 6.14 28.81
N ARG A 143 6.28 7.19 28.26
CA ARG A 143 7.17 8.08 29.03
C ARG A 143 6.41 8.84 30.12
N ASP A 144 5.23 9.36 29.80
CA ASP A 144 4.41 10.12 30.74
C ASP A 144 3.93 9.26 31.91
N VAL A 145 3.53 8.00 31.64
CA VAL A 145 3.14 7.05 32.69
C VAL A 145 4.30 6.76 33.64
N LEU A 146 5.51 6.54 33.11
CA LEU A 146 6.70 6.32 33.93
C LEU A 146 7.06 7.56 34.76
N MET A 147 7.04 8.74 34.14
CA MET A 147 7.32 10.00 34.82
C MET A 147 6.32 10.26 35.95
N LYS A 148 5.03 10.04 35.69
CA LYS A 148 3.96 10.20 36.67
C LYS A 148 4.12 9.26 37.85
N ALA A 149 4.48 8.00 37.61
CA ALA A 149 4.73 7.03 38.68
C ALA A 149 5.89 7.46 39.59
N LEU A 150 6.96 8.02 39.01
CA LEU A 150 8.09 8.56 39.77
C LEU A 150 7.69 9.80 40.57
N GLU A 151 6.92 10.70 39.96
CA GLU A 151 6.44 11.93 40.60
C GLU A 151 5.51 11.64 41.78
N GLU A 152 4.56 10.71 41.63
CA GLU A 152 3.66 10.31 42.71
C GLU A 152 4.44 9.69 43.90
N ASN A 153 5.46 8.88 43.62
CA ASN A 153 6.32 8.32 44.66
C ASN A 153 7.12 9.40 45.42
N SER A 154 7.66 10.39 44.69
CA SER A 154 8.32 11.55 45.29
C SER A 154 7.35 12.40 46.12
N ASN A 155 6.14 12.61 45.61
CA ASN A 155 5.11 13.40 46.27
C ASN A 155 4.67 12.77 47.59
N PHE A 156 4.45 11.46 47.63
CA PHE A 156 4.12 10.76 48.88
C PHE A 156 5.17 10.99 49.98
N SER A 157 6.46 10.88 49.61
CA SER A 157 7.57 11.10 50.54
C SER A 157 7.61 12.55 51.05
N ARG A 158 7.46 13.53 50.14
CA ARG A 158 7.43 14.95 50.47
C ARG A 158 6.27 15.30 51.42
N MET A 159 5.06 14.83 51.10
CA MET A 159 3.88 15.08 51.93
C MET A 159 4.00 14.44 53.33
N ALA A 160 4.63 13.27 53.42
CA ALA A 160 4.89 12.63 54.71
C ALA A 160 5.90 13.42 55.55
N GLU A 161 6.96 13.91 54.91
CA GLU A 161 7.99 14.75 55.55
C GLU A 161 7.41 16.09 56.02
N GLU A 162 6.70 16.82 55.15
CA GLU A 162 6.04 18.09 55.49
C GLU A 162 5.05 17.91 56.67
N LYS A 163 4.28 16.82 56.67
CA LYS A 163 3.34 16.54 57.76
C LYS A 163 4.06 16.24 59.07
N LEU A 164 5.19 15.54 59.03
CA LEU A 164 6.00 15.27 60.21
C LEU A 164 6.62 16.56 60.75
N GLN A 165 7.24 17.36 59.88
CA GLN A 165 7.81 18.67 60.20
C GLN A 165 6.78 19.55 60.91
N MET A 166 5.60 19.72 60.32
CA MET A 166 4.53 20.54 60.86
C MET A 166 4.04 20.04 62.23
N LYS A 167 4.07 18.72 62.47
CA LYS A 167 3.74 18.14 63.78
C LYS A 167 4.82 18.39 64.82
N MET A 168 6.09 18.33 64.43
CA MET A 168 7.21 18.64 65.33
C MET A 168 7.18 20.11 65.75
N GLU A 169 6.98 21.02 64.79
CA GLU A 169 6.84 22.45 65.05
C GLU A 169 5.65 22.74 65.98
N GLN A 170 4.49 22.14 65.71
CA GLN A 170 3.31 22.29 66.56
C GLN A 170 3.56 21.80 68.01
N ILE A 171 4.28 20.69 68.19
CA ILE A 171 4.62 20.18 69.52
C ILE A 171 5.56 21.15 70.24
N GLU A 172 6.54 21.68 69.53
CA GLU A 172 7.51 22.65 70.06
C GLU A 172 6.80 23.94 70.49
N GLU A 173 5.98 24.53 69.62
CA GLU A 173 5.18 25.72 69.90
C GLU A 173 4.26 25.52 71.11
N ASN A 174 3.56 24.37 71.18
CA ASN A 174 2.71 24.05 72.32
C ASN A 174 3.50 23.96 73.63
N ARG A 175 4.68 23.35 73.59
CA ARG A 175 5.56 23.24 74.76
C ARG A 175 6.09 24.61 75.18
N MET A 176 6.50 25.44 74.22
CA MET A 176 6.95 26.80 74.48
C MET A 176 5.83 27.66 75.07
N ALA A 177 4.62 27.61 74.50
CA ALA A 177 3.47 28.34 75.00
C ALA A 177 3.10 27.92 76.44
N TYR A 178 3.14 26.61 76.74
CA TYR A 178 2.88 26.11 78.09
C TYR A 178 3.91 26.65 79.10
N LEU A 179 5.20 26.60 78.76
CA LEU A 179 6.26 27.11 79.61
C LEU A 179 6.18 28.63 79.78
N ALA A 180 5.92 29.37 78.69
CA ALA A 180 5.73 30.81 78.72
C ALA A 180 4.57 31.23 79.64
N ALA A 181 3.41 30.58 79.50
CA ALA A 181 2.26 30.84 80.36
C ALA A 181 2.56 30.52 81.85
N MET A 182 3.36 29.47 82.12
CA MET A 182 3.79 29.16 83.48
C MET A 182 4.72 30.22 84.05
N MET A 183 5.70 30.68 83.27
CA MET A 183 6.62 31.74 83.68
C MET A 183 5.89 33.07 83.90
N GLU A 184 4.94 33.43 83.05
CA GLU A 184 4.15 34.65 83.16
C GLU A 184 3.36 34.70 84.47
N ARG A 185 2.66 33.60 84.83
CA ARG A 185 1.95 33.50 86.11
C ARG A 185 2.87 33.66 87.33
N LEU A 186 4.12 33.20 87.23
CA LEU A 186 5.10 33.36 88.31
C LEU A 186 5.62 34.80 88.37
N GLN A 187 5.91 35.42 87.23
CA GLN A 187 6.32 36.81 87.16
C GLN A 187 5.24 37.76 87.66
N GLU A 188 3.96 37.48 87.38
CA GLU A 188 2.84 38.25 87.90
C GLU A 188 2.76 38.20 89.43
N LYS A 189 2.98 37.02 90.03
CA LYS A 189 3.08 36.88 91.49
C LYS A 189 4.24 37.68 92.09
N GLU A 190 5.40 37.70 91.44
CA GLU A 190 6.55 38.49 91.89
C GLU A 190 6.26 40.00 91.80
N LYS A 191 5.66 40.47 90.69
CA LYS A 191 5.23 41.87 90.54
C LYS A 191 4.24 42.27 91.64
N HIS A 192 3.26 41.42 91.91
CA HIS A 192 2.29 41.67 92.98
C HIS A 192 2.97 41.74 94.36
N ALA A 193 3.91 40.84 94.64
CA ALA A 193 4.66 40.88 95.90
C ALA A 193 5.48 42.17 96.05
N GLN A 194 6.09 42.67 94.97
CA GLN A 194 6.79 43.96 94.96
C GLN A 194 5.84 45.13 95.20
N GLU A 195 4.67 45.12 94.56
CA GLU A 195 3.64 46.15 94.76
C GLU A 195 3.14 46.17 96.21
N VAL A 196 2.89 45.01 96.81
CA VAL A 196 2.49 44.90 98.22
C VAL A 196 3.58 45.47 99.15
N ARG A 197 4.86 45.18 98.89
CA ARG A 197 5.98 45.77 99.66
C ARG A 197 6.01 47.30 99.55
N ARG A 198 5.91 47.82 98.33
CA ARG A 198 5.88 49.27 98.07
C ARG A 198 4.67 49.96 98.72
N ASN A 199 3.49 49.34 98.65
CA ASN A 199 2.28 49.87 99.25
C ASN A 199 2.36 49.91 100.78
N LYS A 200 3.04 48.94 101.40
CA LYS A 200 3.33 48.94 102.83
C LYS A 200 4.24 50.12 103.19
N GLU A 201 5.35 50.28 102.50
CA GLU A 201 6.29 51.40 102.71
C GLU A 201 5.61 52.76 102.57
N LEU A 202 4.75 52.93 101.56
CA LEU A 202 4.01 54.17 101.33
C LEU A 202 2.99 54.45 102.46
N ARG A 203 2.29 53.41 102.93
CA ARG A 203 1.36 53.56 104.08
C ARG A 203 2.09 53.96 105.35
N GLU A 204 3.20 53.29 105.65
CA GLU A 204 4.02 53.60 106.83
C GLU A 204 4.54 55.04 106.77
N ALA A 205 5.01 55.50 105.61
CA ALA A 205 5.47 56.88 105.40
C ALA A 205 4.35 57.95 105.53
N LEU A 206 3.09 57.60 105.26
CA LEU A 206 1.95 58.52 105.41
C LEU A 206 1.42 58.58 106.85
N THR A 207 1.70 57.54 107.65
CA THR A 207 1.24 57.44 109.04
C THR A 207 2.29 57.81 110.09
N ALA A 208 3.54 58.04 109.66
CA ALA A 208 4.66 58.51 110.48
C ALA A 208 4.73 60.05 110.47
#